data_AF-A0A955PNP6-F1
#
_entry.id   AF-A0A955PNP6-F1
#
_cell.length_a   1.000
_cell.length_b   1.000
_cell.length_c   1.000
_cell.angle_alpha   90.00
_cell.angle_beta   90.00
_cell.angle_gamma   90.00
#
_symmetry.space_group_name_H-M   'P 1'
#
loop_
_entity.id
_entity.type
_entity.pdbx_description
1 polymer ?
#
loop_
_entity_poly.entity_id
_entity_poly.type
_entity_poly.pdbx_seq_one_letter_code
_entity_poly.pdbx_strand_id
1 'polypeptide(L)'
;MTSNTDLPTIETSALEGQRTFGDTVFPYVFVCRDEDAQLALCIEWMRSHRDDLLDLSTKHGAVLFRGFPTPSVESFDSIIQVLSIQNFEYKKSLSNAVRVNRTERVFTANEAPPDIHIFFHHEMAQTPI
;
A
#
# COMPACT_ATOMS: atom_id res chain seq x y z
N MET A 1 33.32 3.48 -5.08
CA MET A 1 31.97 2.90 -5.07
C MET A 1 31.04 3.97 -5.59
N THR A 2 30.71 3.92 -6.88
CA THR A 2 29.74 4.82 -7.49
C THR A 2 28.36 4.35 -7.07
N SER A 3 27.69 5.08 -6.18
CA SER A 3 26.27 4.88 -5.92
C SER A 3 25.52 5.11 -7.23
N ASN A 4 24.90 4.07 -7.79
CA ASN A 4 24.12 4.21 -9.01
C ASN A 4 22.89 5.07 -8.69
N THR A 5 22.75 6.21 -9.37
CA THR A 5 21.67 7.20 -9.17
C THR A 5 20.44 6.95 -10.04
N ASP A 6 20.38 5.81 -10.72
CA ASP A 6 19.28 5.47 -11.60
C ASP A 6 18.05 5.04 -10.80
N LEU A 7 16.85 5.44 -11.24
CA LEU A 7 15.60 4.97 -10.65
C LEU A 7 15.51 3.44 -10.72
N PRO A 8 14.87 2.79 -9.73
CA PRO A 8 14.77 1.35 -9.70
C PRO A 8 13.92 0.81 -10.84
N THR A 9 14.22 -0.42 -11.27
CA THR A 9 13.40 -1.15 -12.25
C THR A 9 12.08 -1.56 -11.60
N ILE A 10 11.01 -0.81 -11.91
CA ILE A 10 9.65 -1.09 -11.46
C ILE A 10 8.77 -1.35 -12.67
N GLU A 11 8.20 -2.55 -12.74
CA GLU A 11 7.39 -3.01 -13.86
C GLU A 11 6.07 -3.61 -13.42
N THR A 12 5.14 -3.72 -14.35
CA THR A 12 3.87 -4.41 -14.11
C THR A 12 4.05 -5.91 -14.23
N SER A 13 3.32 -6.68 -13.42
CA SER A 13 3.40 -8.15 -13.46
C SER A 13 2.03 -8.79 -13.32
N ALA A 14 1.86 -9.98 -13.88
CA ALA A 14 0.75 -10.85 -13.53
C ALA A 14 1.00 -11.56 -12.21
N LEU A 15 -0.07 -11.95 -11.51
CA LEU A 15 -0.02 -12.81 -10.33
C LEU A 15 -0.88 -14.04 -10.51
N GLU A 16 -0.46 -15.16 -9.91
CA GLU A 16 -1.32 -16.34 -9.82
C GLU A 16 -2.61 -15.99 -9.09
N GLY A 17 -3.75 -16.39 -9.66
CA GLY A 17 -5.07 -16.09 -9.09
C GLY A 17 -5.60 -14.68 -9.36
N GLN A 18 -4.83 -13.81 -10.04
CA GLN A 18 -5.31 -12.50 -10.50
C GLN A 18 -6.53 -12.69 -11.43
N ARG A 19 -7.50 -11.78 -11.32
CA ARG A 19 -8.75 -11.84 -12.09
C ARG A 19 -8.85 -10.68 -13.06
N THR A 20 -9.48 -10.90 -14.21
CA THR A 20 -9.79 -9.85 -15.19
C THR A 20 -11.29 -9.68 -15.31
N PHE A 21 -11.74 -8.43 -15.38
CA PHE A 21 -13.14 -8.06 -15.56
C PHE A 21 -13.22 -6.93 -16.59
N GLY A 22 -13.53 -7.28 -17.84
CA GLY A 22 -13.50 -6.31 -18.95
C GLY A 22 -12.08 -5.78 -19.17
N ASP A 23 -11.91 -4.45 -19.07
CA ASP A 23 -10.62 -3.77 -19.19
C ASP A 23 -9.89 -3.58 -17.84
N THR A 24 -10.41 -4.19 -16.77
CA THR A 24 -9.82 -4.15 -15.43
C THR A 24 -9.16 -5.47 -15.05
N VAL A 25 -8.12 -5.39 -14.23
CA VAL A 25 -7.44 -6.50 -13.59
C VAL A 25 -7.40 -6.26 -12.09
N PHE A 26 -7.64 -7.29 -11.28
CA PHE A 26 -7.66 -7.19 -9.81
C PHE A 26 -6.74 -8.22 -9.15
N PRO A 27 -5.79 -7.79 -8.30
CA PRO A 27 -5.29 -6.40 -8.18
C PRO A 27 -4.42 -6.00 -9.39
N TYR A 28 -4.20 -4.70 -9.64
CA TYR A 28 -3.10 -4.24 -10.49
C TYR A 28 -1.78 -4.38 -9.72
N VAL A 29 -0.67 -4.73 -10.37
CA VAL A 29 0.55 -5.12 -9.66
C VAL A 29 1.78 -4.43 -10.24
N PHE A 30 2.54 -3.78 -9.37
CA PHE A 30 3.90 -3.31 -9.62
C PHE A 30 4.91 -4.17 -8.86
N VAL A 31 6.00 -4.53 -9.51
CA VAL A 31 7.13 -5.27 -8.93
C VAL A 31 8.39 -4.45 -9.09
N CYS A 32 9.06 -4.13 -7.98
CA CYS A 32 10.44 -3.67 -7.99
C CYS A 32 11.36 -4.88 -8.12
N ARG A 33 12.18 -4.91 -9.18
CA ARG A 33 13.07 -6.05 -9.51
C ARG A 33 14.46 -5.92 -8.90
N ASP A 34 14.82 -4.73 -8.47
CA ASP A 34 16.14 -4.45 -7.96
C ASP A 34 16.21 -4.86 -6.48
N GLU A 35 16.95 -5.93 -6.16
CA GLU A 35 17.05 -6.46 -4.79
C GLU A 35 17.67 -5.44 -3.82
N ASP A 36 18.59 -4.61 -4.31
CA ASP A 36 19.27 -3.55 -3.57
C ASP A 36 18.61 -2.16 -3.78
N ALA A 37 17.35 -2.12 -4.20
CA ALA A 37 16.62 -0.87 -4.41
C ALA A 37 16.68 0.03 -3.17
N GLN A 38 17.05 1.29 -3.38
CA GLN A 38 17.07 2.27 -2.31
C GLN A 38 15.67 2.86 -2.11
N LEU A 39 15.21 2.88 -0.86
CA LEU A 39 13.91 3.45 -0.48
C LEU A 39 13.70 4.87 -1.05
N ALA A 40 14.73 5.71 -1.01
CA ALA A 40 14.67 7.08 -1.55
C ALA A 40 14.35 7.11 -3.05
N LEU A 41 14.92 6.21 -3.84
CA LEU A 41 14.70 6.13 -5.28
C LEU A 41 13.32 5.51 -5.60
N CYS A 42 12.85 4.55 -4.81
CA CYS A 42 11.47 4.06 -4.91
C CYS A 42 10.45 5.18 -4.58
N ILE A 43 10.73 5.99 -3.56
CA ILE A 43 9.91 7.16 -3.19
C ILE A 43 9.89 8.18 -4.33
N GLU A 44 11.04 8.43 -4.95
CA GLU A 44 11.14 9.33 -6.10
C GLU A 44 10.32 8.83 -7.29
N TRP A 45 10.42 7.53 -7.60
CA TRP A 45 9.60 6.89 -8.63
C TRP A 45 8.10 6.99 -8.32
N MET A 46 7.69 6.68 -7.08
CA MET A 46 6.28 6.76 -6.69
C MET A 46 5.78 8.20 -6.75
N ARG A 47 6.63 9.18 -6.44
CA ARG A 47 6.28 10.60 -6.52
C ARG A 47 6.05 11.04 -7.96
N SER A 48 6.88 10.58 -8.90
CA SER A 48 6.72 10.92 -10.31
C SER A 48 5.52 10.23 -10.98
N HIS A 49 5.01 9.14 -10.40
CA HIS A 49 3.84 8.39 -10.90
C HIS A 49 2.61 8.54 -10.01
N ARG A 50 2.61 9.46 -9.03
CA ARG A 50 1.60 9.51 -7.96
C ARG A 50 0.17 9.49 -8.50
N ASP A 51 -0.14 10.36 -9.46
CA ASP A 51 -1.51 10.51 -9.96
C ASP A 51 -1.93 9.26 -10.75
N ASP A 52 -1.05 8.72 -11.59
CA ASP A 52 -1.29 7.44 -12.31
C ASP A 52 -1.55 6.28 -11.32
N LEU A 53 -0.82 6.21 -10.20
CA LEU A 53 -1.04 5.18 -9.18
C LEU A 53 -2.43 5.27 -8.55
N LEU A 54 -2.94 6.50 -8.32
CA LEU A 54 -4.28 6.73 -7.79
C LEU A 54 -5.37 6.43 -8.82
N ASP A 55 -5.13 6.79 -10.08
CA ASP A 55 -6.03 6.47 -11.19
C ASP A 55 -6.11 4.96 -11.43
N LEU A 56 -4.98 4.25 -11.36
CA LEU A 56 -4.93 2.80 -11.42
C LEU A 56 -5.69 2.17 -10.24
N SER A 57 -5.54 2.70 -9.02
CA SER A 57 -6.31 2.24 -7.86
C SER A 57 -7.81 2.43 -8.07
N THR A 58 -8.22 3.57 -8.62
CA THR A 58 -9.63 3.86 -8.95
C THR A 58 -10.16 2.93 -10.03
N LYS A 59 -9.38 2.68 -11.09
CA LYS A 59 -9.77 1.81 -12.21
C LYS A 59 -9.83 0.33 -11.82
N HIS A 60 -8.84 -0.15 -11.09
CA HIS A 60 -8.62 -1.56 -10.83
C HIS A 60 -9.10 -2.02 -9.45
N GLY A 61 -9.49 -1.09 -8.57
CA GLY A 61 -9.96 -1.37 -7.21
C GLY A 61 -8.85 -1.61 -6.19
N ALA A 62 -7.69 -2.13 -6.61
CA ALA A 62 -6.50 -2.24 -5.76
C ALA A 62 -5.21 -2.25 -6.59
N VAL A 63 -4.16 -1.65 -6.04
CA VAL A 63 -2.78 -1.72 -6.55
C VAL A 63 -1.88 -2.38 -5.51
N LEU A 64 -1.17 -3.43 -5.91
CA LEU A 64 -0.18 -4.14 -5.10
C LEU A 64 1.22 -3.72 -5.52
N PHE A 65 2.03 -3.31 -4.54
CA PHE A 65 3.45 -3.05 -4.70
C PHE A 65 4.25 -4.20 -4.07
N ARG A 66 5.11 -4.86 -4.85
CA ARG A 66 5.93 -5.99 -4.42
C ARG A 66 7.41 -5.72 -4.64
N GLY A 67 8.27 -6.16 -3.72
CA GLY A 67 9.72 -5.99 -3.82
C GLY A 67 10.23 -4.59 -3.42
N PHE A 68 9.36 -3.71 -2.92
CA PHE A 68 9.77 -2.40 -2.43
C PHE A 68 10.51 -2.55 -1.08
N PRO A 69 11.55 -1.74 -0.82
CA PRO A 69 12.42 -1.88 0.35
C PRO A 69 11.77 -1.27 1.61
N THR A 70 10.71 -1.90 2.13
CA THR A 70 9.98 -1.47 3.35
C THR A 70 10.16 -2.42 4.55
N PRO A 71 11.37 -2.58 5.11
CA PRO A 71 11.61 -3.52 6.22
C PRO A 71 11.11 -3.03 7.59
N SER A 72 10.75 -1.75 7.72
CA SER A 72 10.30 -1.13 8.97
C SER A 72 8.99 -0.36 8.82
N VAL A 73 8.35 -0.06 9.95
CA VAL A 73 7.15 0.79 9.99
C VAL A 73 7.41 2.14 9.33
N GLU A 74 8.54 2.77 9.62
CA GLU A 74 8.91 4.11 9.12
C GLU A 74 9.17 4.09 7.61
N SER A 75 9.80 3.03 7.09
CA SER A 75 9.99 2.86 5.65
C SER A 75 8.66 2.67 4.92
N PHE A 76 7.71 1.94 5.52
CA PHE A 76 6.36 1.80 4.99
C PHE A 76 5.59 3.13 5.04
N ASP A 77 5.61 3.84 6.17
CA ASP A 77 4.98 5.16 6.30
C ASP A 77 5.54 6.17 5.29
N SER A 78 6.86 6.15 5.07
CA SER A 78 7.52 7.01 4.09
C SER A 78 6.98 6.81 2.67
N ILE A 79 6.68 5.56 2.28
CA ILE A 79 6.02 5.24 1.01
C ILE A 79 4.57 5.74 0.99
N ILE A 80 3.79 5.48 2.05
CA ILE A 80 2.38 5.89 2.11
C ILE A 80 2.22 7.41 2.01
N GLN A 81 3.12 8.18 2.62
CA GLN A 81 3.10 9.63 2.55
C GLN A 81 3.22 10.19 1.12
N VAL A 82 3.90 9.50 0.21
CA VAL A 82 4.06 9.93 -1.19
C VAL A 82 2.71 10.07 -1.88
N LEU A 83 1.75 9.19 -1.55
CA LEU A 83 0.41 9.22 -2.13
C LEU A 83 -0.36 10.49 -1.76
N SER A 84 0.06 11.25 -0.75
CA SER A 84 -0.57 12.53 -0.34
C SER A 84 -2.09 12.42 -0.18
N ILE A 85 -2.59 11.26 0.25
CA ILE A 85 -4.01 11.04 0.57
C ILE A 85 -4.24 11.58 1.98
N GLN A 86 -5.38 12.25 2.20
CA GLN A 86 -5.74 12.75 3.51
C GLN A 86 -5.78 11.60 4.53
N ASN A 87 -4.97 11.73 5.59
CA ASN A 87 -4.95 10.74 6.66
C ASN A 87 -6.28 10.75 7.42
N PHE A 88 -6.83 9.56 7.64
CA PHE A 88 -7.97 9.37 8.51
C PHE A 88 -7.49 8.77 9.83
N GLU A 89 -7.41 9.60 10.88
CA GLU A 89 -6.90 9.17 12.19
C GLU A 89 -7.86 8.17 12.86
N TYR A 90 -7.33 7.06 13.35
CA TYR A 90 -8.14 6.02 14.01
C TYR A 90 -9.01 6.55 15.16
N LYS A 91 -8.52 7.55 15.91
CA LYS A 91 -9.29 8.18 17.01
C LYS A 91 -10.60 8.85 16.56
N LYS A 92 -10.73 9.16 15.25
CA LYS A 92 -11.93 9.72 14.62
C LYS A 92 -12.87 8.65 14.06
N SER A 93 -12.46 7.38 14.05
CA SER A 93 -13.22 6.26 13.47
C SER A 93 -14.48 5.88 14.25
N LEU A 94 -14.61 6.31 15.50
CA LEU A 94 -15.60 5.81 16.47
C LEU A 94 -15.55 4.27 16.65
N SER A 95 -14.50 3.61 16.14
CA SER A 95 -14.30 2.17 16.28
C SER A 95 -13.79 1.83 17.67
N ASN A 96 -14.26 0.70 18.19
CA ASN A 96 -13.90 0.18 19.50
C ASN A 96 -12.74 -0.84 19.46
N ALA A 97 -12.22 -1.18 18.27
CA ALA A 97 -11.12 -2.12 18.18
C ALA A 97 -9.85 -1.54 18.84
N VAL A 98 -9.09 -2.38 19.51
CA VAL A 98 -7.80 -1.99 20.07
C VAL A 98 -6.80 -1.88 18.91
N ARG A 99 -6.11 -0.75 18.83
CA ARG A 99 -5.10 -0.47 17.81
C ARG A 99 -3.87 0.13 18.49
N VAL A 100 -2.68 -0.30 18.09
CA VAL A 100 -1.42 0.29 18.56
C VAL A 100 -0.85 1.14 17.44
N ASN A 101 -0.84 2.46 17.64
CA ASN A 101 -0.19 3.39 16.72
C ASN A 101 1.32 3.13 16.70
N ARG A 102 1.88 3.06 15.50
CA ARG A 102 3.33 2.95 15.26
C ARG A 102 3.87 4.25 14.69
N THR A 103 3.07 4.94 13.88
CA THR A 103 3.26 6.34 13.46
C THR A 103 1.90 7.07 13.46
N GLU A 104 1.85 8.29 12.90
CA GLU A 104 0.60 9.04 12.70
C GLU A 104 -0.38 8.34 11.73
N ARG A 105 0.14 7.58 10.76
CA ARG A 105 -0.62 6.91 9.68
C ARG A 105 -0.63 5.39 9.82
N VAL A 106 0.39 4.81 10.46
CA VAL A 106 0.56 3.36 10.56
C VAL A 106 0.23 2.87 11.95
N PHE A 107 -0.62 1.86 12.03
CA PHE A 107 -1.07 1.24 13.27
C PHE A 107 -1.35 -0.25 13.06
N THR A 108 -1.31 -1.04 14.12
CA THR A 108 -1.63 -2.48 14.05
C THR A 108 -3.13 -2.70 13.87
N ALA A 109 -3.52 -3.72 13.11
CA ALA A 109 -4.92 -4.17 13.00
C ALA A 109 -5.25 -5.30 14.00
N ASN A 110 -6.53 -5.67 14.06
CA ASN A 110 -7.20 -6.67 14.90
C ASN A 110 -6.33 -7.69 15.67
N GLU A 111 -6.69 -7.92 16.94
CA GLU A 111 -6.15 -8.97 17.81
C GLU A 111 -6.95 -10.29 17.72
N ALA A 112 -7.75 -10.48 16.66
CA ALA A 112 -8.50 -11.72 16.49
C ALA A 112 -7.50 -12.90 16.44
N PRO A 113 -7.76 -14.01 17.15
CA PRO A 113 -6.92 -15.18 17.09
C PRO A 113 -6.72 -15.66 15.63
N PRO A 114 -5.55 -16.20 15.27
CA PRO A 114 -5.22 -16.57 13.89
C PRO A 114 -6.12 -17.68 13.32
N ASP A 115 -6.82 -18.43 14.17
CA ASP A 115 -7.81 -19.45 13.80
C ASP A 115 -9.19 -18.87 13.48
N ILE A 116 -9.45 -17.59 13.81
CA ILE A 116 -10.72 -16.93 13.54
C ILE A 116 -10.74 -16.34 12.13
N HIS A 117 -11.79 -16.68 11.38
CA HIS A 117 -12.03 -16.13 10.06
C HIS A 117 -12.68 -14.74 10.14
N ILE A 118 -12.04 -13.76 9.52
CA ILE A 118 -12.61 -12.43 9.32
C ILE A 118 -13.41 -12.45 8.02
N PHE A 119 -14.72 -12.24 8.10
CA PHE A 119 -15.60 -12.21 6.93
C PHE A 119 -15.37 -10.96 6.07
N PHE A 120 -15.73 -11.02 4.79
CA PHE A 120 -15.66 -9.86 3.90
C PHE A 120 -16.54 -8.70 4.41
N HIS A 121 -15.97 -7.49 4.40
CA HIS A 121 -16.62 -6.25 4.81
C HIS A 121 -15.91 -5.07 4.13
N HIS A 122 -16.56 -3.91 4.12
CA HIS A 122 -15.88 -2.64 3.87
C HIS A 122 -15.37 -2.09 5.20
N GLU A 123 -14.15 -1.55 5.21
CA GLU A 123 -13.57 -0.93 6.41
C GLU A 123 -14.54 0.14 6.92
N MET A 124 -14.92 0.03 8.20
CA MET A 124 -15.81 0.99 8.87
C MET A 124 -17.21 1.16 8.24
N ALA A 125 -17.75 0.14 7.57
CA ALA A 125 -19.06 0.20 6.90
C ALA A 125 -20.26 0.62 7.78
N GLN A 126 -20.14 0.55 9.11
CA GLN A 126 -21.21 0.83 10.07
C GLN A 126 -20.89 2.02 10.99
N THR A 127 -19.81 2.76 10.74
CA THR A 127 -19.49 3.94 11.54
C THR A 127 -20.23 5.15 10.99
N PRO A 128 -21.05 5.84 11.79
CA PRO A 128 -21.70 7.08 11.36
C PRO A 128 -20.63 8.19 11.29
N ILE A 129 -20.09 8.41 10.10
CA ILE A 129 -19.28 9.60 9.77
C ILE A 129 -20.15 10.53 8.94
#